data_AF-A0A967C4N1-F1
#
_entry.id   AF-A0A967C4N1-F1
#
_cell.length_a   1.000
_cell.length_b   1.000
_cell.length_c   1.000
_cell.angle_alpha   90.00
_cell.angle_beta   90.00
_cell.angle_gamma   90.00
#
_symmetry.space_group_name_H-M   'P 1'
#
loop_
_entity.id
_entity.type
_entity.pdbx_description
1 polymer ?
#
loop_
_entity_poly.entity_id
_entity_poly.type
_entity_poly.pdbx_seq_one_letter_code
_entity_poly.pdbx_strand_id
1 'polypeptide(L)'
;IPAPGSVWLDDALMATLAIKPGDMVTLGASTLRVEAGIAFEPDRGASFVNFSPRVMLRLDELEATGLIQPASRVTWRLLVAGEPRAVARFQSALTKDGLPLWTVPNSSWRWWPC
;
A
#
# COMPACT_ATOMS: atom_id res chain seq x y z
N ILE A 1 7.11 -8.35 6.62
CA ILE A 1 7.28 -7.83 5.24
C ILE A 1 7.72 -9.01 4.39
N PRO A 2 7.24 -9.15 3.14
CA PRO A 2 7.66 -10.23 2.25
C PRO A 2 9.20 -10.30 2.11
N ALA A 3 9.71 -11.50 1.86
CA ALA A 3 11.10 -11.71 1.47
C ALA A 3 11.41 -11.00 0.13
N PRO A 4 12.70 -10.73 -0.19
CA PRO A 4 13.06 -10.21 -1.51
C PRO A 4 12.57 -11.13 -2.65
N GLY A 5 12.01 -10.55 -3.71
CA GLY A 5 11.44 -11.28 -4.84
C GLY A 5 10.11 -11.99 -4.55
N SER A 6 9.44 -11.69 -3.43
CA SER A 6 8.15 -12.28 -3.06
C SER A 6 7.06 -11.25 -2.78
N VAL A 7 5.81 -11.74 -2.78
CA VAL A 7 4.61 -10.97 -2.46
C VAL A 7 3.68 -11.73 -1.53
N TRP A 8 2.90 -10.97 -0.76
CA TRP A 8 1.72 -11.50 -0.08
C TRP A 8 0.46 -11.05 -0.80
N LEU A 9 -0.52 -11.94 -0.95
CA LEU A 9 -1.75 -11.69 -1.70
C LEU A 9 -2.98 -11.83 -0.81
N ASP A 10 -4.03 -11.09 -1.11
CA ASP A 10 -5.35 -11.32 -0.52
C ASP A 10 -5.92 -12.68 -0.99
N ASP A 11 -6.61 -13.40 -0.10
CA ASP A 11 -7.17 -14.72 -0.39
C ASP A 11 -8.16 -14.69 -1.57
N ALA A 12 -8.94 -13.60 -1.72
CA ALA A 12 -9.86 -13.44 -2.84
C ALA A 12 -9.12 -13.27 -4.17
N LEU A 13 -7.93 -12.62 -4.17
CA LEU A 13 -7.07 -12.52 -5.34
C LEU A 13 -6.51 -13.88 -5.74
N MET A 14 -6.00 -14.64 -4.77
CA MET A 14 -5.47 -15.98 -5.00
C MET A 14 -6.54 -16.91 -5.57
N ALA A 15 -7.77 -16.85 -5.04
CA ALA A 15 -8.90 -17.61 -5.56
C ALA A 15 -9.26 -17.21 -7.01
N THR A 16 -9.28 -15.91 -7.30
CA THR A 16 -9.62 -15.38 -8.65
C THR A 16 -8.58 -15.79 -9.70
N LEU A 17 -7.30 -15.79 -9.33
CA LEU A 17 -6.20 -16.17 -10.21
C LEU A 17 -5.92 -17.69 -10.21
N ALA A 18 -6.61 -18.45 -9.35
CA ALA A 18 -6.38 -19.89 -9.13
C ALA A 18 -4.91 -20.24 -8.80
N ILE A 19 -4.26 -19.41 -7.98
CA ILE A 19 -2.88 -19.57 -7.52
C ILE A 19 -2.82 -19.80 -6.00
N LYS A 20 -1.72 -20.35 -5.52
CA LYS A 20 -1.46 -20.63 -4.09
C LYS A 20 -0.05 -20.19 -3.68
N PRO A 21 0.25 -20.09 -2.37
CA PRO A 21 1.61 -19.90 -1.89
C PRO A 21 2.57 -20.93 -2.52
N GLY A 22 3.69 -20.43 -3.04
CA GLY A 22 4.67 -21.18 -3.80
C GLY A 22 4.65 -20.87 -5.30
N ASP A 23 3.51 -20.44 -5.86
CA ASP A 23 3.38 -20.11 -7.27
C ASP A 23 4.00 -18.75 -7.61
N MET A 24 4.07 -18.43 -8.90
CA MET A 24 4.54 -17.14 -9.40
C MET A 24 3.37 -16.28 -9.86
N VAL A 25 3.46 -14.97 -9.62
CA VAL A 25 2.48 -13.97 -10.10
C VAL A 25 3.21 -12.83 -10.79
N THR A 26 2.64 -12.33 -11.89
CA THR A 26 3.16 -11.15 -12.59
C THR A 26 2.47 -9.90 -12.08
N LEU A 27 3.25 -8.91 -11.68
CA LEU A 27 2.82 -7.60 -11.21
C LEU A 27 3.57 -6.52 -12.01
N GLY A 28 2.87 -5.87 -12.94
CA GLY A 28 3.49 -4.96 -13.89
C GLY A 28 4.58 -5.68 -14.71
N ALA A 29 5.81 -5.19 -14.65
CA ALA A 29 6.98 -5.77 -15.31
C ALA A 29 7.72 -6.85 -14.50
N SER A 30 7.30 -7.11 -13.25
CA SER A 30 7.97 -8.05 -12.35
C SER A 30 7.22 -9.37 -12.23
N THR A 31 7.95 -10.49 -12.13
CA THR A 31 7.40 -11.80 -11.74
C THR A 31 7.91 -12.15 -10.35
N LEU A 32 6.99 -12.33 -9.40
CA LEU A 32 7.28 -12.47 -7.98
C LEU A 32 6.69 -13.77 -7.44
N ARG A 33 7.33 -14.37 -6.45
CA ARG A 33 6.82 -15.58 -5.80
C ARG A 33 5.74 -15.23 -4.79
N VAL A 34 4.60 -15.92 -4.82
CA VAL A 34 3.58 -15.82 -3.77
C VAL A 34 4.10 -16.53 -2.53
N GLU A 35 4.44 -15.78 -1.49
CA GLU A 35 4.98 -16.34 -0.25
C GLU A 35 3.87 -16.72 0.74
N ALA A 36 2.85 -15.87 0.87
CA ALA A 36 1.78 -16.04 1.86
C ALA A 36 0.50 -15.27 1.49
N GLY A 37 -0.58 -15.58 2.20
CA GLY A 37 -1.83 -14.80 2.19
C GLY A 37 -1.80 -13.65 3.20
N ILE A 38 -2.50 -12.55 2.91
CA ILE A 38 -2.69 -11.42 3.83
C ILE A 38 -3.85 -11.72 4.79
N ALA A 39 -3.54 -12.03 6.04
CA ALA A 39 -4.56 -12.31 7.07
C ALA A 39 -5.17 -11.04 7.68
N PHE A 40 -4.37 -9.98 7.89
CA PHE A 40 -4.81 -8.75 8.51
C PHE A 40 -3.97 -7.55 8.05
N GLU A 41 -4.63 -6.44 7.72
CA GLU A 41 -4.03 -5.16 7.38
C GLU A 41 -4.58 -4.08 8.34
N PRO A 42 -3.76 -3.49 9.22
CA PRO A 42 -4.25 -2.54 10.22
C PRO A 42 -4.77 -1.21 9.66
N ASP A 43 -4.39 -0.83 8.43
CA ASP A 43 -4.96 0.32 7.71
C ASP A 43 -6.15 -0.04 6.82
N ARG A 44 -6.50 -1.33 6.72
CA ARG A 44 -7.73 -1.78 6.07
C ARG A 44 -8.88 -1.43 7.00
N GLY A 45 -9.43 -0.23 6.83
CA GLY A 45 -10.59 0.24 7.57
C GLY A 45 -11.74 -0.78 7.53
N ALA A 46 -12.66 -0.69 8.49
CA ALA A 46 -13.80 -1.60 8.63
C ALA A 46 -14.88 -1.45 7.54
N SER A 47 -14.49 -1.35 6.27
CA SER A 47 -15.40 -1.27 5.14
C SER A 47 -15.91 -2.67 4.76
N PHE A 48 -17.22 -2.84 4.85
CA PHE A 48 -17.96 -4.09 4.63
C PHE A 48 -17.91 -4.63 3.19
N VAL A 49 -17.26 -3.93 2.26
CA VAL A 49 -17.11 -4.38 0.87
C VAL A 49 -15.72 -4.04 0.35
N ASN A 50 -14.80 -5.01 0.46
CA ASN A 50 -13.45 -4.91 -0.09
C ASN A 50 -13.46 -5.34 -1.57
N PHE A 51 -13.93 -4.47 -2.46
CA PHE A 51 -13.94 -4.72 -3.92
C PHE A 51 -12.55 -4.62 -4.60
N SER A 52 -11.48 -4.53 -3.82
CA SER A 52 -10.12 -4.36 -4.35
C SER A 52 -9.17 -5.27 -3.60
N PRO A 53 -8.96 -6.50 -4.11
CA PRO A 53 -7.98 -7.42 -3.55
C PRO A 53 -6.59 -6.77 -3.48
N ARG A 54 -5.80 -7.18 -2.49
CA ARG A 54 -4.56 -6.50 -2.11
C ARG A 54 -3.35 -7.33 -2.50
N VAL A 55 -2.26 -6.62 -2.80
CA VAL A 55 -0.92 -7.16 -3.00
C VAL A 55 0.03 -6.37 -2.12
N MET A 56 0.81 -7.07 -1.31
CA MET A 56 1.87 -6.49 -0.51
C MET A 56 3.22 -6.96 -1.05
N LEU A 57 4.08 -6.01 -1.37
CA LEU A 57 5.46 -6.22 -1.80
C LEU A 57 6.40 -5.36 -0.96
N ARG A 58 7.70 -5.56 -1.12
CA ARG A 58 8.68 -4.65 -0.52
C ARG A 58 8.71 -3.31 -1.27
N LEU A 59 8.91 -2.23 -0.53
CA LEU A 59 8.92 -0.89 -1.10
C LEU A 59 10.12 -0.64 -2.02
N ASP A 60 11.28 -1.24 -1.71
CA ASP A 60 12.50 -1.13 -2.51
C ASP A 60 12.43 -1.88 -3.85
N GLU A 61 11.46 -2.78 -4.02
CA GLU A 61 11.22 -3.51 -5.27
C GLU A 61 10.08 -2.89 -6.11
N LEU A 62 9.41 -1.85 -5.61
CA LEU A 62 8.28 -1.22 -6.27
C LEU A 62 8.66 -0.61 -7.63
N GLU A 63 9.84 0.01 -7.73
CA GLU A 63 10.31 0.62 -8.97
C GLU A 63 10.43 -0.40 -10.11
N ALA A 64 10.95 -1.61 -9.82
CA ALA A 64 11.12 -2.69 -10.79
C ALA A 64 9.78 -3.21 -11.37
N THR A 65 8.66 -2.97 -10.68
CA THR A 65 7.33 -3.33 -11.21
C THR A 65 6.85 -2.40 -12.32
N GLY A 66 7.40 -1.19 -12.42
CA GLY A 66 6.94 -0.17 -13.37
C GLY A 66 5.52 0.36 -13.10
N LEU A 67 4.91 0.07 -11.94
CA LEU A 67 3.53 0.49 -11.63
C LEU A 67 3.38 1.99 -11.33
N ILE A 68 4.48 2.66 -10.94
CA ILE A 68 4.50 4.11 -10.76
C ILE A 68 4.99 4.75 -12.05
N GLN A 69 4.08 5.39 -12.76
CA GLN A 69 4.33 6.08 -14.02
C GLN A 69 3.62 7.44 -14.02
N PRO A 70 3.89 8.32 -15.01
CA PRO A 70 3.12 9.55 -15.17
C PRO A 70 1.61 9.26 -15.14
N ALA A 71 0.87 10.10 -14.42
CA ALA A 71 -0.58 9.94 -14.14
C ALA A 71 -0.99 8.77 -13.22
N SER A 72 -0.06 8.00 -12.63
CA SER A 72 -0.39 7.05 -11.54
C SER A 72 -0.98 7.79 -10.32
N ARG A 73 -1.97 7.18 -9.68
CA ARG A 73 -2.58 7.67 -8.44
C ARG A 73 -2.00 6.87 -7.28
N VAL A 74 -1.04 7.46 -6.57
CA VAL A 74 -0.34 6.80 -5.45
C VAL A 74 -0.71 7.50 -4.15
N THR A 75 -1.12 6.70 -3.16
CA THR A 75 -1.40 7.18 -1.80
C THR A 75 -0.38 6.58 -0.85
N TRP A 76 0.31 7.44 -0.10
CA TRP A 76 1.29 7.03 0.89
C TRP A 76 0.68 7.08 2.29
N ARG A 77 0.85 6.00 3.05
CA ARG A 77 0.44 5.92 4.45
C ARG A 77 1.61 5.43 5.28
N LEU A 78 1.89 6.13 6.37
CA LEU A 78 2.86 5.70 7.37
C LEU A 78 2.10 5.07 8.54
N LEU A 79 2.34 3.78 8.77
CA LEU A 79 1.87 3.09 9.96
C LEU A 79 3.04 2.94 10.93
N VAL A 80 2.82 3.29 12.19
CA VAL A 80 3.83 3.21 13.24
C VAL A 80 3.28 2.38 14.39
N ALA A 81 4.07 1.40 14.84
CA ALA A 81 3.76 0.57 16.00
C ALA A 81 4.88 0.73 17.05
N GLY A 82 4.50 0.78 18.32
CA GLY A 82 5.42 0.98 19.43
C GLY A 82 4.69 1.15 20.75
N GLU A 83 5.43 1.49 21.80
CA GLU A 83 4.83 1.82 23.10
C GLU A 83 3.89 3.03 22.97
N PRO A 84 2.69 3.01 23.60
CA PRO A 84 1.67 4.04 23.39
C PRO A 84 2.16 5.48 23.62
N ARG A 85 2.95 5.74 24.67
CA ARG A 85 3.49 7.09 24.94
C ARG A 85 4.52 7.50 23.89
N ALA A 86 5.36 6.59 23.42
CA ALA A 86 6.31 6.84 22.34
C ALA A 86 5.61 7.20 21.02
N VAL A 87 4.55 6.45 20.66
CA VAL A 87 3.74 6.72 19.46
C VAL A 87 3.01 8.06 19.58
N ALA A 88 2.39 8.35 20.72
CA ALA A 88 1.71 9.63 20.95
C ALA A 88 2.67 10.82 20.85
N ARG A 89 3.91 10.67 21.36
CA ARG A 89 4.95 11.68 21.23
C ARG A 89 5.38 11.88 19.78
N PHE A 90 5.58 10.80 19.04
CA PHE A 90 5.92 10.85 17.62
C PHE A 90 4.83 11.55 16.80
N GLN A 91 3.56 11.18 17.01
CA GLN A 91 2.41 11.82 16.36
C GLN A 91 2.32 13.33 16.68
N SER A 92 2.55 13.69 17.94
CA SER A 92 2.54 15.10 18.38
C SER A 92 3.66 15.90 17.71
N ALA A 93 4.85 15.31 17.54
CA ALA A 93 5.97 15.94 16.85
C ALA A 93 5.64 16.21 15.37
N LEU A 94 5.10 15.22 14.65
CA LEU A 94 4.71 15.38 13.25
C LEU A 94 3.67 16.49 13.03
N THR A 95 2.74 16.65 13.97
CA THR A 95 1.67 17.67 13.87
C THR A 95 2.19 19.07 14.20
N LYS A 96 3.20 19.19 15.06
CA LYS A 96 3.79 20.47 15.50
C LYS A 96 4.64 21.14 14.42
N ASP A 97 5.31 20.35 13.58
CA ASP A 97 6.20 20.85 12.53
C ASP A 97 5.47 21.27 11.24
N GLY A 98 4.13 21.37 11.28
CA GLY A 98 3.32 21.93 10.20
C GLY A 98 3.22 21.04 8.95
N LEU A 99 3.59 19.77 9.03
CA LEU A 99 3.35 18.81 7.96
C LEU A 99 1.85 18.44 7.96
N PRO A 100 1.06 18.88 6.96
CA PRO A 100 -0.36 18.62 6.98
C PRO A 100 -0.62 17.13 6.78
N LEU A 101 -1.36 16.53 7.71
CA LEU A 101 -2.08 15.29 7.45
C LEU A 101 -3.24 15.64 6.50
N TRP A 102 -2.95 15.82 5.21
CA TRP A 102 -3.90 15.87 4.08
C TRP A 102 -5.09 16.83 4.17
N THR A 103 -4.99 18.07 4.66
CA THR A 103 -6.04 19.06 4.33
C THR A 103 -5.84 19.55 2.90
N VAL A 104 -6.67 19.09 1.96
CA VAL A 104 -6.96 19.83 0.72
C VAL A 104 -8.01 20.87 1.11
N PRO A 105 -7.66 22.16 1.32
CA PRO A 105 -8.66 23.16 1.56
C PRO A 105 -9.27 23.48 0.19
N ASN A 106 -10.52 23.09 0.00
CA ASN A 106 -11.39 23.58 -1.07
C ASN A 106 -10.93 23.25 -2.52
N SER A 107 -11.74 22.42 -3.18
CA SER A 107 -11.68 22.18 -4.62
C SER A 107 -11.66 23.47 -5.44
N SER A 108 -10.54 23.75 -6.10
CA SER A 108 -10.53 24.53 -7.34
C SER A 108 -9.53 23.92 -8.31
N TRP A 109 -10.04 23.00 -9.11
CA TRP A 109 -9.37 22.51 -10.31
C TRP A 109 -9.12 23.70 -11.27
N ARG A 110 -7.86 24.13 -11.35
CA ARG A 110 -7.28 25.01 -12.37
C ARG A 110 -5.78 24.72 -12.20
N TRP A 111 -5.06 24.09 -13.12
CA TRP A 111 -4.75 24.55 -14.47
C TRP A 111 -4.24 23.36 -15.30
N TRP A 112 -4.81 23.13 -16.47
CA TRP A 112 -4.15 22.56 -17.66
C TRP A 112 -4.85 23.13 -18.90
N PRO A 113 -4.28 24.13 -19.58
CA PRO A 113 -4.40 24.24 -21.02
C PRO A 113 -3.18 23.52 -21.64
N CYS A 114 -3.46 22.64 -22.61
CA CYS A 114 -2.55 22.06 -23.62
C CYS A 114 -1.07 21.87 -23.24
#